data_AF-D5LNF6-F1
#
_entry.id   AF-D5LNF6-F1
#
_cell.length_a   1.000
_cell.length_b   1.000
_cell.length_c   1.000
_cell.angle_alpha   90.00
_cell.angle_beta   90.00
_cell.angle_gamma   90.00
#
_symmetry.space_group_name_H-M   'P 1'
#
loop_
_entity.id
_entity.type
_entity.pdbx_description
1 polymer ?
#
loop_
_entity_poly.entity_id
_entity_poly.type
_entity_poly.pdbx_seq_one_letter_code
_entity_poly.pdbx_strand_id
1 'polypeptide(L)'
;MKVWNVVATWVWWTALVGPAWVCTSTVEDTKLTLRYNTVRFTTENATKESYTQFMEALRDQLGSGYEAHTIPVLRDVSTVDTSQRFLLVELSNFGEATITLAVDVQNAYVVAYQAGDQSYFFRDAPEVAFSNLFNDTQQSTFNFTGSYVDLEGRSRQDREDIDLGILALELAISSLRRSSAAAESTIARSLIVCIQMVSEAARFRYIERRVRQSITSAGYEHFRPDAGMLSLENNWGALSYAIQQSNQGVFSSPVQLQRPDYTFFNVDSATLSIVRNLALMLFVCNINHASSQFSPLIRSVVAPVDDDDDTCAEPEPTIRISGRNGLCVDVRDGQYNDGNPIQLWPCESNADANQLWTLKRDGTIQSNGKCLTTYGYSPGVYVMIYNCDTAVTAATRWQVWDNGTIINPESALVLSAESENAGTTLTVETNIYASRQGWRASNNTDPFVTSIVGFMDLCMQRNGNNVGLGDCVSNQTDQKWAIYPDGSIRPQQNQNVCLTSNNHSQGRNIIIFGCSNGWSSQRWVFTNDGAILNLYNGMVIDVKDSNPILQQLILWPFNGNPNQKWLPML
;
A
#
# COMPACT_ATOMS: atom_id res chain seq x y z
N MET A 1 -9.83 86.42 31.84
CA MET A 1 -10.65 86.24 30.61
C MET A 1 -10.22 84.92 29.98
N LYS A 2 -10.98 83.83 29.87
CA LYS A 2 -12.43 83.54 29.92
C LYS A 2 -12.72 82.44 30.96
N VAL A 3 -13.91 82.45 31.54
CA VAL A 3 -14.44 81.48 32.52
C VAL A 3 -15.13 80.33 31.79
N TRP A 4 -14.98 79.07 32.23
CA TRP A 4 -16.03 78.04 32.18
C TRP A 4 -15.91 77.10 33.39
N ASN A 5 -17.07 76.81 33.98
CA ASN A 5 -17.28 76.17 35.28
C ASN A 5 -16.97 74.66 35.29
N VAL A 6 -16.42 74.15 36.41
CA VAL A 6 -16.37 72.72 36.72
C VAL A 6 -17.09 72.49 38.05
N VAL A 7 -18.13 71.67 38.02
CA VAL A 7 -18.86 71.18 39.20
C VAL A 7 -18.49 69.72 39.40
N ALA A 8 -18.05 69.39 40.62
CA ALA A 8 -17.68 68.05 41.05
C ALA A 8 -18.89 67.34 41.69
N THR A 9 -19.03 66.04 41.44
CA THR A 9 -19.85 65.15 42.28
C THR A 9 -19.24 63.75 42.34
N TRP A 10 -18.98 63.31 43.58
CA TRP A 10 -18.50 62.00 43.98
C TRP A 10 -19.64 60.98 44.01
N VAL A 11 -19.38 59.72 43.66
CA VAL A 11 -20.32 58.60 43.86
C VAL A 11 -19.58 57.40 44.47
N TRP A 12 -20.06 56.99 45.65
CA TRP A 12 -19.67 55.81 46.42
C TRP A 12 -20.34 54.54 45.88
N TRP A 13 -19.64 53.40 45.99
CA TRP A 13 -20.14 52.06 45.68
C TRP A 13 -20.94 51.48 46.84
N THR A 14 -22.13 50.95 46.57
CA THR A 14 -22.89 50.10 47.50
C THR A 14 -23.04 48.70 46.90
N ALA A 15 -22.64 47.69 47.66
CA ALA A 15 -22.87 46.27 47.39
C ALA A 15 -24.32 45.89 47.70
N LEU A 16 -24.91 45.01 46.88
CA LEU A 16 -26.20 44.36 47.12
C LEU A 16 -26.00 42.84 47.13
N VAL A 17 -26.41 42.21 48.23
CA VAL A 17 -26.47 40.77 48.44
C VAL A 17 -27.87 40.28 48.05
N GLY A 18 -27.95 39.20 47.27
CA GLY A 18 -29.19 38.51 46.88
C GLY A 18 -29.12 37.00 47.17
N PRO A 19 -30.25 36.31 47.37
CA PRO A 19 -30.34 35.05 48.10
C PRO A 19 -29.84 33.84 47.29
N ALA A 20 -29.16 32.91 47.98
CA ALA A 20 -28.73 31.63 47.43
C ALA A 20 -29.93 30.68 47.26
N TRP A 21 -30.24 30.34 46.00
CA TRP A 21 -31.02 29.15 45.67
C TRP A 21 -30.09 27.95 45.69
N VAL A 22 -30.37 27.00 46.59
CA VAL A 22 -29.76 25.67 46.57
C VAL A 22 -30.38 24.92 45.39
N CYS A 23 -29.70 24.93 44.24
CA CYS A 23 -29.96 23.98 43.18
C CYS A 23 -29.32 22.65 43.60
N THR A 24 -30.13 21.70 44.06
CA THR A 24 -29.76 20.28 44.00
C THR A 24 -29.62 19.91 42.53
N SER A 25 -28.40 19.84 42.03
CA SER A 25 -28.12 19.20 40.75
C SER A 25 -28.35 17.70 40.95
N THR A 26 -29.49 17.19 40.52
CA THR A 26 -29.57 15.80 40.10
C THR A 26 -28.59 15.65 38.96
N VAL A 27 -27.52 14.90 39.16
CA VAL A 27 -26.75 14.36 38.05
C VAL A 27 -27.68 13.38 37.36
N GLU A 28 -28.43 13.84 36.36
CA GLU A 28 -28.89 12.93 35.33
C GLU A 28 -27.64 12.40 34.67
N ASP A 29 -27.44 11.09 34.82
CA ASP A 29 -26.41 10.31 34.18
C ASP A 29 -26.63 10.40 32.67
N THR A 30 -26.13 11.47 32.04
CA THR A 30 -26.09 11.59 30.59
C THR A 30 -25.14 10.52 30.09
N LYS A 31 -25.68 9.34 29.77
CA LYS A 31 -25.06 8.37 28.87
C LYS A 31 -24.52 9.16 27.68
N LEU A 32 -23.21 9.39 27.66
CA LEU A 32 -22.53 9.99 26.53
C LEU A 32 -22.74 9.04 25.36
N THR A 33 -23.65 9.37 24.46
CA THR A 33 -23.83 8.61 23.21
C THR A 33 -22.62 8.91 22.34
N LEU A 34 -21.64 8.01 22.37
CA LEU A 34 -20.49 8.06 21.47
C LEU A 34 -21.00 8.08 20.03
N ARG A 35 -20.64 9.13 19.27
CA ARG A 35 -21.01 9.26 17.86
C ARG A 35 -19.83 8.87 16.99
N TYR A 36 -19.83 7.62 16.56
CA TYR A 36 -18.89 7.12 15.57
C TYR A 36 -19.21 7.67 14.18
N ASN A 37 -18.16 7.93 13.39
CA ASN A 37 -18.33 8.33 11.99
C ASN A 37 -19.04 7.23 11.20
N THR A 38 -19.75 7.63 10.15
CA THR A 38 -20.49 6.68 9.29
C THR A 38 -20.12 6.87 7.83
N VAL A 39 -19.71 5.78 7.19
CA VAL A 39 -19.55 5.68 5.73
C VAL A 39 -20.72 4.88 5.18
N ARG A 40 -21.24 5.25 4.00
CA ARG A 40 -22.46 4.65 3.45
C ARG A 40 -22.21 4.06 2.06
N PHE A 41 -22.89 2.97 1.76
CA PHE A 41 -22.95 2.39 0.43
C PHE A 41 -24.33 1.81 0.17
N THR A 42 -24.83 1.99 -1.06
CA THR A 42 -26.10 1.41 -1.51
C THR A 42 -25.86 0.54 -2.73
N THR A 43 -26.50 -0.62 -2.79
CA THR A 43 -26.53 -1.45 -4.01
C THR A 43 -27.51 -0.91 -5.05
N GLU A 44 -28.43 -0.03 -4.66
CA GLU A 44 -29.36 0.63 -5.58
C GLU A 44 -28.61 1.53 -6.56
N ASN A 45 -28.70 1.23 -7.86
CA ASN A 45 -28.00 1.94 -8.93
C ASN A 45 -26.47 2.07 -8.69
N ALA A 46 -25.88 1.11 -7.97
CA ALA A 46 -24.45 1.10 -7.71
C ALA A 46 -23.66 1.11 -9.02
N THR A 47 -22.72 2.04 -9.11
CA THR A 47 -21.73 2.15 -10.19
C THR A 47 -20.32 1.84 -9.70
N LYS A 48 -19.41 1.60 -10.64
CA LYS A 48 -17.98 1.43 -10.36
C LYS A 48 -17.43 2.62 -9.56
N GLU A 49 -17.81 3.83 -9.97
CA GLU A 49 -17.40 5.09 -9.34
C GLU A 49 -17.95 5.19 -7.91
N SER A 50 -19.23 4.87 -7.70
CA SER A 50 -19.85 4.92 -6.36
C SER A 50 -19.17 3.95 -5.38
N TYR A 51 -18.78 2.76 -5.85
CA TYR A 51 -18.09 1.78 -5.02
C TYR A 51 -16.65 2.19 -4.71
N THR A 52 -15.93 2.80 -5.65
CA THR A 52 -14.60 3.37 -5.36
C THR A 52 -14.67 4.54 -4.40
N GLN A 53 -15.63 5.45 -4.56
CA GLN A 53 -15.83 6.55 -3.60
C GLN A 53 -16.12 6.01 -2.19
N PHE A 54 -16.90 4.93 -2.10
CA PHE A 54 -17.13 4.23 -0.84
C PHE A 54 -15.83 3.65 -0.25
N MET A 55 -15.01 2.96 -1.05
CA MET A 55 -13.72 2.40 -0.61
C MET A 55 -12.70 3.47 -0.21
N GLU A 56 -12.62 4.58 -0.94
CA GLU A 56 -11.76 5.72 -0.63
C GLU A 56 -12.19 6.36 0.70
N ALA A 57 -13.48 6.67 0.87
CA ALA A 57 -14.01 7.20 2.13
C ALA A 57 -13.76 6.25 3.31
N LEU A 58 -13.91 4.94 3.10
CA LEU A 58 -13.64 3.94 4.12
C LEU A 58 -12.15 3.91 4.53
N ARG A 59 -11.23 3.91 3.57
CA ARG A 59 -9.78 3.94 3.83
C ARG A 59 -9.35 5.23 4.53
N ASP A 60 -9.88 6.38 4.11
CA ASP A 60 -9.60 7.68 4.74
C ASP A 60 -10.01 7.70 6.21
N GLN A 61 -11.16 7.08 6.54
CA GLN A 61 -11.63 6.98 7.91
C GLN A 61 -10.91 5.93 8.75
N LEU A 62 -10.38 4.88 8.13
CA LEU A 62 -9.62 3.83 8.84
C LEU A 62 -8.15 4.19 9.07
N GLY A 63 -7.54 4.92 8.14
CA GLY A 63 -6.13 5.30 8.20
C GLY A 63 -5.78 6.14 9.44
N SER A 64 -4.58 5.89 9.97
CA SER A 64 -4.01 6.69 11.07
C SER A 64 -3.45 8.05 10.62
N GLY A 65 -3.26 8.24 9.31
CA GLY A 65 -2.49 9.34 8.73
C GLY A 65 -0.98 9.05 8.68
N TYR A 66 -0.54 7.93 9.25
CA TYR A 66 0.82 7.42 9.15
C TYR A 66 0.96 6.44 7.98
N GLU A 67 2.12 6.47 7.32
CA GLU A 67 2.48 5.56 6.23
C GLU A 67 3.84 4.91 6.50
N ALA A 68 3.93 3.61 6.23
CA ALA A 68 5.19 2.87 6.19
C ALA A 68 5.46 2.44 4.75
N HIS A 69 6.64 2.75 4.22
CA HIS A 69 6.99 2.50 2.81
C HIS A 69 5.93 3.00 1.80
N THR A 70 5.37 4.20 2.06
CA THR A 70 4.28 4.86 1.30
C THR A 70 2.92 4.16 1.37
N ILE A 71 2.73 3.22 2.29
CA ILE A 71 1.48 2.47 2.45
C ILE A 71 0.82 2.89 3.78
N PRO A 72 -0.44 3.37 3.77
CA PRO A 72 -1.19 3.72 4.96
C PRO A 72 -1.27 2.57 5.96
N VAL A 73 -1.18 2.93 7.24
CA VAL A 73 -1.29 2.01 8.36
C VAL A 73 -2.54 2.34 9.17
N LEU A 74 -3.23 1.30 9.65
CA LEU A 74 -4.30 1.42 10.63
C LEU A 74 -3.79 2.04 11.94
N ARG A 75 -4.72 2.41 12.81
CA ARG A 75 -4.39 3.09 14.07
C ARG A 75 -3.79 2.11 15.08
N ASP A 76 -2.77 2.57 15.78
CA ASP A 76 -2.15 1.85 16.89
C ASP A 76 -3.19 1.52 17.97
N VAL A 77 -3.13 0.28 18.46
CA VAL A 77 -4.00 -0.24 19.50
C VAL A 77 -4.01 0.63 20.75
N SER A 78 -2.85 1.15 21.14
CA SER A 78 -2.62 1.88 22.39
C SER A 78 -3.10 3.33 22.37
N THR A 79 -3.29 3.91 21.18
CA THR A 79 -3.51 5.37 21.01
C THR A 79 -4.95 5.76 20.69
N VAL A 80 -5.81 4.79 20.34
CA VAL A 80 -7.18 5.08 19.91
C VAL A 80 -8.10 5.25 21.11
N ASP A 81 -8.65 6.47 21.26
CA ASP A 81 -9.70 6.74 22.23
C ASP A 81 -10.94 5.88 21.96
N THR A 82 -11.62 5.45 23.03
CA THR A 82 -12.82 4.61 22.92
C THR A 82 -13.90 5.26 22.04
N SER A 83 -14.04 6.59 22.08
CA SER A 83 -14.98 7.36 21.25
C SER A 83 -14.70 7.32 19.75
N GLN A 84 -13.50 6.89 19.34
CA GLN A 84 -13.05 6.80 17.95
C GLN A 84 -12.71 5.37 17.53
N ARG A 85 -12.96 4.39 18.41
CA ARG A 85 -12.57 2.98 18.20
C ARG A 85 -13.28 2.30 17.05
N PHE A 86 -14.50 2.72 16.74
CA PHE A 86 -15.31 2.09 15.71
C PHE A 86 -15.68 3.07 14.61
N LEU A 87 -15.81 2.52 13.40
CA LEU A 87 -16.36 3.17 12.24
C LEU A 87 -17.65 2.45 11.87
N LEU A 88 -18.72 3.19 11.65
CA LEU A 88 -19.98 2.61 11.19
C LEU A 88 -20.00 2.57 9.67
N VAL A 89 -20.39 1.42 9.11
CA VAL A 89 -20.59 1.23 7.67
C VAL A 89 -22.05 0.89 7.44
N GLU A 90 -22.81 1.87 6.95
CA GLU A 90 -24.22 1.68 6.62
C GLU A 90 -24.35 1.13 5.21
N LEU A 91 -24.95 -0.05 5.09
CA LEU A 91 -25.23 -0.72 3.83
C LEU A 91 -26.73 -0.75 3.59
N SER A 92 -27.17 -0.17 2.49
CA SER A 92 -28.57 -0.20 2.05
C SER A 92 -28.72 -0.94 0.73
N ASN A 93 -29.93 -1.40 0.48
CA ASN A 93 -30.23 -2.19 -0.70
C ASN A 93 -31.46 -1.70 -1.47
N PHE A 94 -31.72 -2.21 -2.69
CA PHE A 94 -32.84 -1.71 -3.51
C PHE A 94 -34.22 -2.06 -2.90
N GLY A 95 -34.26 -3.03 -1.99
CA GLY A 95 -35.45 -3.37 -1.21
C GLY A 95 -35.66 -2.48 0.03
N GLU A 96 -34.97 -1.34 0.12
CA GLU A 96 -34.97 -0.40 1.25
C GLU A 96 -34.53 -1.00 2.60
N ALA A 97 -33.95 -2.22 2.58
CA ALA A 97 -33.35 -2.80 3.76
C ALA A 97 -32.01 -2.11 4.05
N THR A 98 -31.79 -1.76 5.31
CA THR A 98 -30.55 -1.14 5.78
C THR A 98 -29.99 -1.91 6.96
N ILE A 99 -28.67 -2.14 6.95
CA ILE A 99 -27.90 -2.63 8.09
C ILE A 99 -26.72 -1.69 8.34
N THR A 100 -26.20 -1.68 9.57
CA THR A 100 -25.02 -0.88 9.90
C THR A 100 -23.97 -1.78 10.54
N LEU A 101 -22.87 -2.02 9.83
CA LEU A 101 -21.72 -2.76 10.36
C LEU A 101 -20.93 -1.84 11.29
N ALA A 102 -20.40 -2.36 12.39
CA ALA A 102 -19.37 -1.71 13.18
C ALA A 102 -18.02 -2.32 12.85
N VAL A 103 -17.14 -1.50 12.27
CA VAL A 103 -15.78 -1.87 11.88
C VAL A 103 -14.81 -1.30 12.90
N ASP A 104 -13.95 -2.16 13.44
CA ASP A 104 -12.89 -1.75 14.36
C ASP A 104 -11.74 -1.08 13.57
N VAL A 105 -11.39 0.15 13.95
CA VAL A 105 -10.40 0.94 13.22
C VAL A 105 -8.96 0.46 13.39
N GLN A 106 -8.70 -0.51 14.27
CA GLN A 106 -7.36 -1.03 14.53
C GLN A 106 -6.98 -2.18 13.61
N ASN A 107 -7.96 -2.96 13.15
CA ASN A 107 -7.74 -4.14 12.30
C ASN A 107 -8.73 -4.22 11.12
N ALA A 108 -9.61 -3.24 10.95
CA ALA A 108 -10.68 -3.22 9.96
C ALA A 108 -11.62 -4.44 10.06
N TYR A 109 -11.79 -5.03 11.25
CA TYR A 109 -12.68 -6.19 11.45
C TYR A 109 -14.10 -5.71 11.69
N VAL A 110 -15.07 -6.38 11.08
CA VAL A 110 -16.46 -6.24 11.47
C VAL A 110 -16.63 -6.93 12.82
N VAL A 111 -16.99 -6.18 13.87
CA VAL A 111 -17.16 -6.73 15.23
C VAL A 111 -18.62 -6.94 15.60
N ALA A 112 -19.52 -6.17 14.96
CA ALA A 112 -20.95 -6.23 15.17
C ALA A 112 -21.70 -5.66 13.97
N TYR A 113 -23.02 -5.87 13.93
CA TYR A 113 -23.90 -5.10 13.06
C TYR A 113 -25.26 -4.82 13.70
N GLN A 114 -25.88 -3.71 13.31
CA GLN A 114 -27.24 -3.34 13.64
C GLN A 114 -28.19 -3.66 12.48
N ALA A 115 -29.37 -4.19 12.81
CA ALA A 115 -30.46 -4.48 11.88
C ALA A 115 -31.80 -4.03 12.49
N GLY A 116 -32.14 -2.74 12.31
CA GLY A 116 -33.31 -2.14 12.95
C GLY A 116 -33.07 -1.90 14.45
N ASP A 117 -33.93 -2.46 15.29
CA ASP A 117 -33.89 -2.39 16.75
C ASP A 117 -33.05 -3.49 17.41
N GLN A 118 -32.45 -4.38 16.60
CA GLN A 118 -31.57 -5.47 17.06
C GLN A 118 -30.12 -5.17 16.65
N SER A 119 -29.18 -5.64 17.46
CA SER A 119 -27.75 -5.64 17.13
C SER A 119 -27.11 -6.97 17.47
N TYR A 120 -26.21 -7.43 16.62
CA TYR A 120 -25.56 -8.73 16.73
C TYR A 120 -24.06 -8.56 16.79
N PHE A 121 -23.42 -9.13 17.81
CA PHE A 121 -21.99 -9.06 18.07
C PHE A 121 -21.34 -10.42 17.84
N PHE A 122 -20.14 -10.44 17.26
CA PHE A 122 -19.34 -11.65 17.25
C PHE A 122 -18.85 -12.00 18.65
N ARG A 123 -18.57 -13.29 18.88
CA ARG A 123 -18.07 -13.77 20.18
C ARG A 123 -16.73 -13.17 20.58
N ASP A 124 -15.90 -12.85 19.60
CA ASP A 124 -14.57 -12.25 19.73
C ASP A 124 -14.56 -10.72 19.55
N ALA A 125 -15.73 -10.07 19.54
CA ALA A 125 -15.79 -8.62 19.60
C ALA A 125 -15.08 -8.11 20.87
N PRO A 126 -14.31 -7.01 20.80
CA PRO A 126 -13.62 -6.49 21.97
C PRO A 126 -14.63 -6.02 23.03
N GLU A 127 -14.26 -6.10 24.32
CA GLU A 127 -15.20 -5.81 25.42
C GLU A 127 -15.81 -4.39 25.31
N VAL A 128 -15.00 -3.42 24.89
CA VAL A 128 -15.43 -2.04 24.65
C VAL A 128 -16.49 -1.90 23.55
N ALA A 129 -16.68 -2.91 22.69
CA ALA A 129 -17.73 -2.91 21.68
C ALA A 129 -19.11 -3.06 22.35
N PHE A 130 -19.26 -4.00 23.29
CA PHE A 130 -20.53 -4.29 23.96
C PHE A 130 -21.07 -3.13 24.78
N SER A 131 -20.16 -2.34 25.39
CA SER A 131 -20.54 -1.18 26.21
C SER A 131 -20.85 0.09 25.42
N ASN A 132 -20.39 0.18 24.16
CA ASN A 132 -20.36 1.45 23.42
C ASN A 132 -21.06 1.43 22.05
N LEU A 133 -21.26 0.25 21.46
CA LEU A 133 -21.93 0.12 20.16
C LEU A 133 -23.39 -0.23 20.34
N PHE A 134 -24.26 0.45 19.59
CA PHE A 134 -25.67 0.12 19.47
C PHE A 134 -26.37 -0.05 20.84
N ASN A 135 -26.11 0.86 21.78
CA ASN A 135 -26.63 0.77 23.15
C ASN A 135 -28.16 0.92 23.25
N ASP A 136 -28.78 1.46 22.20
CA ASP A 136 -30.22 1.67 22.10
C ASP A 136 -30.95 0.51 21.39
N THR A 137 -30.25 -0.59 21.09
CA THR A 137 -30.82 -1.80 20.46
C THR A 137 -30.83 -2.99 21.40
N GLN A 138 -31.62 -4.01 21.08
CA GLN A 138 -31.55 -5.30 21.74
C GLN A 138 -30.29 -6.05 21.26
N GLN A 139 -29.27 -6.08 22.13
CA GLN A 139 -28.00 -6.73 21.84
C GLN A 139 -28.09 -8.26 21.97
N SER A 140 -27.54 -8.95 20.98
CA SER A 140 -27.36 -10.41 20.93
C SER A 140 -25.92 -10.74 20.56
N THR A 141 -25.38 -11.84 21.08
CA THR A 141 -24.02 -12.30 20.77
C THR A 141 -24.08 -13.65 20.06
N PHE A 142 -23.35 -13.78 18.96
CA PHE A 142 -23.20 -15.06 18.28
C PHE A 142 -22.36 -16.03 19.11
N ASN A 143 -22.57 -17.34 18.88
CA ASN A 143 -21.73 -18.38 19.46
C ASN A 143 -20.44 -18.65 18.66
N PHE A 144 -20.18 -17.87 17.61
CA PHE A 144 -19.06 -17.97 16.68
C PHE A 144 -18.34 -16.62 16.53
N THR A 145 -17.09 -16.68 16.06
CA THR A 145 -16.21 -15.51 15.86
C THR A 145 -16.36 -14.87 14.48
N GLY A 146 -15.75 -13.69 14.29
CA GLY A 146 -15.63 -13.05 12.98
C GLY A 146 -14.59 -13.69 12.05
N SER A 147 -13.88 -14.73 12.49
CA SER A 147 -12.86 -15.40 11.68
C SER A 147 -13.48 -16.21 10.53
N TYR A 148 -12.77 -16.29 9.39
CA TYR A 148 -13.23 -17.08 8.25
C TYR A 148 -13.41 -18.56 8.58
N VAL A 149 -12.54 -19.14 9.42
CA VAL A 149 -12.66 -20.55 9.85
C VAL A 149 -14.03 -20.83 10.51
N ASP A 150 -14.44 -19.97 11.45
CA ASP A 150 -15.75 -20.11 12.09
C ASP A 150 -16.89 -19.81 11.09
N LEU A 151 -16.77 -18.75 10.29
CA LEU A 151 -17.80 -18.35 9.35
C LEU A 151 -18.05 -19.40 8.26
N GLU A 152 -17.00 -19.98 7.66
CA GLU A 152 -17.06 -21.04 6.65
C GLU A 152 -17.63 -22.34 7.26
N GLY A 153 -17.22 -22.68 8.49
CA GLY A 153 -17.78 -23.81 9.23
C GLY A 153 -19.29 -23.67 9.50
N ARG A 154 -19.77 -22.44 9.74
CA ARG A 154 -21.19 -22.15 10.00
C ARG A 154 -22.02 -22.04 8.72
N SER A 155 -21.46 -21.44 7.68
CA SER A 155 -22.09 -21.34 6.35
C SER A 155 -22.16 -22.71 5.66
N ARG A 156 -21.23 -23.62 6.00
CA ARG A 156 -20.97 -24.89 5.30
C ARG A 156 -20.50 -24.68 3.86
N GLN A 157 -19.84 -23.56 3.61
CA GLN A 157 -19.30 -23.18 2.31
C GLN A 157 -17.99 -22.44 2.54
N ASP A 158 -16.95 -22.85 1.82
CA ASP A 158 -15.68 -22.15 1.79
C ASP A 158 -15.83 -20.83 1.01
N ARG A 159 -14.97 -19.83 1.27
CA ARG A 159 -15.00 -18.54 0.57
C ARG A 159 -14.96 -18.69 -0.95
N GLU A 160 -14.17 -19.64 -1.48
CA GLU A 160 -14.08 -19.91 -2.92
C GLU A 160 -15.39 -20.37 -3.56
N ASP A 161 -16.35 -20.86 -2.77
CA ASP A 161 -17.65 -21.33 -3.23
C ASP A 161 -18.79 -20.32 -3.06
N ILE A 162 -18.49 -19.16 -2.46
CA ILE A 162 -19.47 -18.10 -2.21
C ILE A 162 -19.35 -17.03 -3.29
N ASP A 163 -20.46 -16.79 -3.99
CA ASP A 163 -20.53 -15.72 -4.99
C ASP A 163 -20.45 -14.34 -4.32
N LEU A 164 -19.60 -13.49 -4.88
CA LEU A 164 -19.44 -12.08 -4.54
C LEU A 164 -19.92 -11.18 -5.71
N GLY A 165 -20.19 -9.92 -5.40
CA GLY A 165 -20.70 -8.92 -6.35
C GLY A 165 -21.94 -8.20 -5.81
N ILE A 166 -22.40 -7.16 -6.52
CA ILE A 166 -23.48 -6.28 -6.02
C ILE A 166 -24.76 -7.05 -5.69
N LEU A 167 -25.16 -8.05 -6.49
CA LEU A 167 -26.32 -8.89 -6.20
C LEU A 167 -26.12 -9.82 -5.00
N ALA A 168 -24.90 -10.30 -4.77
CA ALA A 168 -24.60 -11.09 -3.58
C ALA A 168 -24.71 -10.23 -2.32
N LEU A 169 -24.19 -8.99 -2.38
CA LEU A 169 -24.29 -8.01 -1.29
C LEU A 169 -25.73 -7.60 -1.02
N GLU A 170 -26.53 -7.36 -2.06
CA GLU A 170 -27.97 -7.09 -1.98
C GLU A 170 -28.71 -8.16 -1.16
N LEU A 171 -28.46 -9.43 -1.47
CA LEU A 171 -29.07 -10.57 -0.79
C LEU A 171 -28.52 -10.74 0.63
N ALA A 172 -27.24 -10.44 0.85
CA ALA A 172 -26.63 -10.44 2.18
C ALA A 172 -27.30 -9.40 3.08
N ILE A 173 -27.48 -8.16 2.62
CA ILE A 173 -28.18 -7.10 3.35
C ILE A 173 -29.61 -7.52 3.69
N SER A 174 -30.35 -8.06 2.72
CA SER A 174 -31.73 -8.57 2.94
C SER A 174 -31.80 -9.70 3.97
N SER A 175 -30.77 -10.54 4.04
CA SER A 175 -30.69 -11.67 4.96
C SER A 175 -30.34 -11.21 6.36
N LEU A 176 -29.33 -10.35 6.50
CA LEU A 176 -28.92 -9.76 7.77
C LEU A 176 -30.00 -8.84 8.34
N ARG A 177 -30.77 -8.13 7.50
CA ARG A 177 -31.91 -7.33 7.97
C ARG A 177 -32.98 -8.17 8.68
N ARG A 178 -33.12 -9.45 8.31
CA ARG A 178 -34.08 -10.43 8.84
C ARG A 178 -33.41 -11.49 9.72
N SER A 179 -32.32 -11.14 10.40
CA SER A 179 -31.51 -12.07 11.19
C SER A 179 -32.29 -12.92 12.18
N SER A 180 -33.29 -12.35 12.87
CA SER A 180 -34.14 -13.08 13.81
C SER A 180 -34.95 -14.23 13.19
N ALA A 181 -35.15 -14.20 11.88
CA ALA A 181 -35.89 -15.22 11.12
C ALA A 181 -35.00 -16.01 10.15
N ALA A 182 -33.71 -15.70 10.06
CA ALA A 182 -32.78 -16.33 9.14
C ALA A 182 -32.04 -17.51 9.80
N ALA A 183 -31.69 -18.52 9.00
CA ALA A 183 -30.82 -19.60 9.46
C ALA A 183 -29.40 -19.07 9.75
N GLU A 184 -28.74 -19.61 10.79
CA GLU A 184 -27.37 -19.25 11.18
C GLU A 184 -26.39 -19.39 10.00
N SER A 185 -26.55 -20.42 9.16
CA SER A 185 -25.72 -20.62 7.95
C SER A 185 -25.89 -19.49 6.93
N THR A 186 -27.10 -18.96 6.76
CA THR A 186 -27.37 -17.83 5.86
C THR A 186 -26.77 -16.54 6.40
N ILE A 187 -26.82 -16.34 7.72
CA ILE A 187 -26.20 -15.17 8.38
C ILE A 187 -24.68 -15.23 8.21
N ALA A 188 -24.05 -16.37 8.52
CA ALA A 188 -22.61 -16.56 8.38
C ALA A 188 -22.14 -16.32 6.92
N ARG A 189 -22.84 -16.91 5.93
CA ARG A 189 -22.56 -16.68 4.51
C ARG A 189 -22.70 -15.20 4.12
N SER A 190 -23.72 -14.52 4.64
CA SER A 190 -23.95 -13.09 4.35
C SER A 190 -22.87 -12.20 4.98
N LEU A 191 -22.39 -12.55 6.16
CA LEU A 191 -21.26 -11.87 6.81
C LEU A 191 -19.95 -12.07 6.03
N ILE A 192 -19.70 -13.25 5.47
CA ILE A 192 -18.55 -13.47 4.56
C ILE A 192 -18.60 -12.49 3.38
N VAL A 193 -19.76 -12.38 2.71
CA VAL A 193 -19.95 -11.45 1.58
C VAL A 193 -19.68 -10.00 2.01
N CYS A 194 -20.24 -9.56 3.14
CA CYS A 194 -20.03 -8.21 3.66
C CYS A 194 -18.55 -7.95 4.02
N ILE A 195 -17.88 -8.89 4.69
CA ILE A 195 -16.47 -8.74 5.09
C ILE A 195 -15.56 -8.68 3.85
N GLN A 196 -15.75 -9.56 2.87
CA GLN A 196 -14.94 -9.55 1.64
C GLN A 196 -15.17 -8.29 0.80
N MET A 197 -16.42 -7.83 0.68
CA MET A 197 -16.76 -6.65 -0.12
C MET A 197 -16.58 -5.30 0.59
N VAL A 198 -16.28 -5.29 1.89
CA VAL A 198 -16.05 -4.06 2.67
C VAL A 198 -14.64 -4.06 3.25
N SER A 199 -14.34 -4.95 4.20
CA SER A 199 -13.05 -4.98 4.89
C SER A 199 -11.91 -5.43 3.99
N GLU A 200 -12.08 -6.53 3.23
CA GLU A 200 -10.99 -7.02 2.37
C GLU A 200 -10.76 -6.11 1.16
N ALA A 201 -11.84 -5.55 0.59
CA ALA A 201 -11.75 -4.52 -0.42
C ALA A 201 -11.09 -3.23 0.09
N ALA A 202 -11.32 -2.83 1.35
CA ALA A 202 -10.61 -1.70 1.95
C ALA A 202 -9.11 -1.99 2.12
N ARG A 203 -8.72 -3.23 2.45
CA ARG A 203 -7.32 -3.64 2.60
C ARG A 203 -6.59 -3.79 1.27
N PHE A 204 -7.27 -4.27 0.22
CA PHE A 204 -6.65 -4.59 -1.05
C PHE A 204 -7.38 -3.99 -2.25
N ARG A 205 -6.66 -3.21 -3.06
CA ARG A 205 -7.15 -2.67 -4.33
C ARG A 205 -7.51 -3.77 -5.33
N TYR A 206 -6.83 -4.92 -5.26
CA TYR A 206 -7.17 -6.08 -6.05
C TYR A 206 -8.63 -6.51 -5.81
N ILE A 207 -9.05 -6.59 -4.55
CA ILE A 207 -10.38 -7.06 -4.17
C ILE A 207 -11.44 -6.00 -4.49
N GLU A 208 -11.18 -4.73 -4.18
CA GLU A 208 -12.02 -3.61 -4.66
C GLU A 208 -12.24 -3.72 -6.16
N ARG A 209 -11.17 -4.01 -6.89
CA ARG A 209 -11.19 -4.06 -8.33
C ARG A 209 -12.02 -5.21 -8.88
N ARG A 210 -11.97 -6.39 -8.24
CA ARG A 210 -12.82 -7.54 -8.61
C ARG A 210 -14.30 -7.20 -8.43
N VAL A 211 -14.65 -6.48 -7.35
CA VAL A 211 -16.03 -5.98 -7.14
C VAL A 211 -16.44 -4.98 -8.22
N ARG A 212 -15.59 -3.99 -8.56
CA ARG A 212 -15.87 -3.04 -9.65
C ARG A 212 -16.09 -3.74 -11.00
N GLN A 213 -15.30 -4.75 -11.32
CA GLN A 213 -15.44 -5.52 -12.56
C GLN A 213 -16.75 -6.30 -12.63
N SER A 214 -17.34 -6.64 -11.48
CA SER A 214 -18.66 -7.26 -11.39
C SER A 214 -19.81 -6.30 -11.75
N ILE A 215 -19.55 -4.99 -11.81
CA ILE A 215 -20.52 -3.96 -12.22
C ILE A 215 -20.36 -3.70 -13.73
N THR A 216 -21.28 -4.20 -14.54
CA THR A 216 -21.21 -4.11 -16.01
C THR A 216 -22.31 -3.22 -16.58
N SER A 217 -22.18 -2.84 -17.86
CA SER A 217 -23.24 -2.10 -18.57
C SER A 217 -24.50 -2.94 -18.79
N ALA A 218 -24.40 -4.27 -18.72
CA ALA A 218 -25.51 -5.21 -18.84
C ALA A 218 -26.16 -5.55 -17.49
N GLY A 219 -25.62 -5.04 -16.38
CA GLY A 219 -26.12 -5.28 -15.03
C GLY A 219 -25.02 -5.69 -14.06
N TYR A 220 -25.37 -6.54 -13.10
CA TYR A 220 -24.44 -7.01 -12.07
C TYR A 220 -24.07 -8.47 -12.31
N GLU A 221 -22.80 -8.71 -12.63
CA GLU A 221 -22.22 -10.04 -12.66
C GLU A 221 -21.74 -10.45 -11.27
N HIS A 222 -21.61 -11.77 -11.06
CA HIS A 222 -21.03 -12.35 -9.87
C HIS A 222 -19.64 -12.91 -10.19
N PHE A 223 -18.80 -13.00 -9.17
CA PHE A 223 -17.52 -13.69 -9.26
C PHE A 223 -17.28 -14.47 -7.97
N ARG A 224 -16.41 -15.46 -8.03
CA ARG A 224 -15.93 -16.17 -6.84
C ARG A 224 -14.49 -15.75 -6.53
N PRO A 225 -14.10 -15.71 -5.25
CA PRO A 225 -12.71 -15.49 -4.86
C PRO A 225 -11.79 -16.52 -5.53
N ASP A 226 -10.79 -16.05 -6.27
CA ASP A 226 -9.72 -16.90 -6.78
C ASP A 226 -8.62 -17.09 -5.73
N ALA A 227 -7.69 -18.01 -5.99
CA ALA A 227 -6.58 -18.30 -5.09
C ALA A 227 -5.72 -17.06 -4.77
N GLY A 228 -5.59 -16.11 -5.71
CA GLY A 228 -4.86 -14.87 -5.48
C GLY A 228 -5.55 -13.97 -4.48
N MET A 229 -6.87 -13.78 -4.63
CA MET A 229 -7.70 -13.05 -3.66
C MET A 229 -7.62 -13.67 -2.27
N LEU A 230 -7.84 -15.00 -2.15
CA LEU A 230 -7.80 -15.69 -0.85
C LEU A 230 -6.41 -15.63 -0.21
N SER A 231 -5.36 -15.74 -1.01
CA SER A 231 -3.99 -15.63 -0.52
C SER A 231 -3.67 -14.25 0.03
N LEU A 232 -4.18 -13.17 -0.59
CA LEU A 232 -4.07 -11.81 -0.02
C LEU A 232 -4.79 -11.70 1.33
N GLU A 233 -6.05 -12.14 1.40
CA GLU A 233 -6.85 -12.12 2.63
C GLU A 233 -6.14 -12.85 3.77
N ASN A 234 -5.63 -14.05 3.49
CA ASN A 234 -4.95 -14.89 4.48
C ASN A 234 -3.58 -14.36 4.92
N ASN A 235 -2.90 -13.57 4.07
CA ASN A 235 -1.56 -13.06 4.34
C ASN A 235 -1.52 -11.56 4.66
N TRP A 236 -2.66 -10.90 4.85
CA TRP A 236 -2.70 -9.46 5.15
C TRP A 236 -1.85 -9.07 6.38
N GLY A 237 -1.97 -9.82 7.47
CA GLY A 237 -1.16 -9.62 8.67
C GLY A 237 0.34 -9.88 8.43
N ALA A 238 0.67 -10.96 7.71
CA ALA A 238 2.05 -11.31 7.38
C ALA A 238 2.73 -10.27 6.48
N LEU A 239 2.01 -9.74 5.47
CA LEU A 239 2.47 -8.65 4.62
C LEU A 239 2.67 -7.37 5.43
N SER A 240 1.71 -7.01 6.28
CA SER A 240 1.80 -5.81 7.13
C SER A 240 3.01 -5.88 8.06
N TYR A 241 3.25 -7.05 8.66
CA TYR A 241 4.43 -7.32 9.51
C TYR A 241 5.73 -7.22 8.71
N ALA A 242 5.83 -7.96 7.59
CA ALA A 242 7.06 -8.02 6.82
C ALA A 242 7.48 -6.65 6.26
N ILE A 243 6.52 -5.80 5.89
CA ILE A 243 6.78 -4.43 5.41
C ILE A 243 7.28 -3.51 6.52
N GLN A 244 6.56 -3.44 7.66
CA GLN A 244 6.94 -2.55 8.77
C GLN A 244 8.24 -2.96 9.45
N GLN A 245 8.53 -4.26 9.52
CA GLN A 245 9.75 -4.83 10.10
C GLN A 245 10.89 -4.97 9.07
N SER A 246 10.77 -4.35 7.91
CA SER A 246 11.76 -4.45 6.83
C SER A 246 12.94 -3.50 7.04
N ASN A 247 14.10 -3.84 6.48
CA ASN A 247 15.22 -2.90 6.40
C ASN A 247 15.27 -2.32 4.98
N GLN A 248 14.98 -1.01 4.87
CA GLN A 248 14.94 -0.30 3.58
C GLN A 248 14.02 -1.01 2.56
N GLY A 249 12.89 -1.53 3.05
CA GLY A 249 11.90 -2.22 2.24
C GLY A 249 12.19 -3.70 2.02
N VAL A 250 13.35 -4.24 2.40
CA VAL A 250 13.71 -5.66 2.20
C VAL A 250 13.33 -6.50 3.43
N PHE A 251 12.58 -7.58 3.19
CA PHE A 251 12.04 -8.40 4.26
C PHE A 251 13.11 -9.33 4.84
N SER A 252 13.00 -9.65 6.13
CA SER A 252 13.83 -10.68 6.78
C SER A 252 13.45 -12.09 6.35
N SER A 253 12.20 -12.30 5.93
CA SER A 253 11.67 -13.56 5.42
C SER A 253 10.59 -13.29 4.37
N PRO A 254 10.54 -14.05 3.27
CA PRO A 254 9.54 -13.85 2.24
C PRO A 254 8.14 -14.22 2.73
N VAL A 255 7.15 -13.45 2.29
CA VAL A 255 5.72 -13.81 2.39
C VAL A 255 5.32 -14.50 1.10
N GLN A 256 4.81 -15.73 1.19
CA GLN A 256 4.39 -16.49 0.02
C GLN A 256 2.93 -16.17 -0.32
N LEU A 257 2.70 -15.71 -1.55
CA LEU A 257 1.38 -15.46 -2.10
C LEU A 257 1.06 -16.43 -3.24
N GLN A 258 -0.21 -16.46 -3.66
CA GLN A 258 -0.68 -17.23 -4.81
C GLN A 258 -1.14 -16.32 -5.94
N ARG A 259 -1.02 -16.82 -7.16
CA ARG A 259 -1.67 -16.29 -8.35
C ARG A 259 -3.07 -16.90 -8.51
N PRO A 260 -3.93 -16.33 -9.37
CA PRO A 260 -5.25 -16.92 -9.66
C PRO A 260 -5.22 -18.36 -10.20
N ASP A 261 -4.08 -18.80 -10.77
CA ASP A 261 -3.86 -20.17 -11.27
C ASP A 261 -3.28 -21.13 -10.21
N TYR A 262 -3.35 -20.76 -8.92
CA TYR A 262 -2.85 -21.52 -7.77
C TYR A 262 -1.32 -21.66 -7.70
N THR A 263 -0.56 -21.03 -8.60
CA THR A 263 0.91 -21.03 -8.50
C THR A 263 1.38 -20.07 -7.41
N PHE A 264 2.45 -20.47 -6.71
CA PHE A 264 3.02 -19.67 -5.62
C PHE A 264 4.13 -18.74 -6.11
N PHE A 265 4.24 -17.58 -5.47
CA PHE A 265 5.38 -16.69 -5.61
C PHE A 265 5.70 -16.01 -4.28
N ASN A 266 6.96 -15.60 -4.12
CA ASN A 266 7.42 -14.94 -2.91
C ASN A 266 7.44 -13.42 -3.08
N VAL A 267 7.00 -12.73 -2.04
CA VAL A 267 7.17 -11.29 -1.84
C VAL A 267 8.20 -11.11 -0.72
N ASP A 268 9.36 -10.56 -1.07
CA ASP A 268 10.50 -10.37 -0.16
C ASP A 268 10.93 -8.90 -0.07
N SER A 269 10.17 -7.99 -0.69
CA SER A 269 10.47 -6.56 -0.72
C SER A 269 9.20 -5.72 -0.92
N ALA A 270 9.09 -4.62 -0.18
CA ALA A 270 8.05 -3.60 -0.29
C ALA A 270 8.08 -2.85 -1.64
N THR A 271 9.21 -2.93 -2.36
CA THR A 271 9.41 -2.30 -3.69
C THR A 271 8.80 -3.11 -4.84
N LEU A 272 8.39 -4.35 -4.59
CA LEU A 272 7.73 -5.17 -5.60
C LEU A 272 6.39 -4.52 -5.98
N SER A 273 6.14 -4.39 -7.29
CA SER A 273 4.95 -3.71 -7.81
C SER A 273 3.64 -4.32 -7.29
N ILE A 274 3.63 -5.61 -6.96
CA ILE A 274 2.46 -6.28 -6.41
C ILE A 274 2.05 -5.78 -5.02
N VAL A 275 3.01 -5.29 -4.23
CA VAL A 275 2.75 -4.71 -2.90
C VAL A 275 1.85 -3.47 -3.00
N ARG A 276 1.81 -2.80 -4.16
CA ARG A 276 0.88 -1.66 -4.40
C ARG A 276 -0.60 -2.06 -4.47
N ASN A 277 -0.90 -3.36 -4.47
CA ASN A 277 -2.26 -3.85 -4.23
C ASN A 277 -2.70 -3.68 -2.77
N LEU A 278 -1.77 -3.65 -1.82
CA LEU A 278 -2.06 -3.40 -0.40
C LEU A 278 -2.37 -1.93 -0.21
N ALA A 279 -3.63 -1.62 0.08
CA ALA A 279 -4.10 -0.26 0.27
C ALA A 279 -3.95 0.23 1.72
N LEU A 280 -4.02 -0.70 2.68
CA LEU A 280 -4.06 -0.40 4.10
C LEU A 280 -3.46 -1.55 4.91
N MET A 281 -2.51 -1.25 5.80
CA MET A 281 -1.80 -2.23 6.63
C MET A 281 -2.34 -2.29 8.05
N LEU A 282 -2.28 -3.47 8.65
CA LEU A 282 -2.40 -3.62 10.09
C LEU A 282 -1.23 -2.89 10.77
N PHE A 283 -1.48 -2.17 11.87
CA PHE A 283 -0.39 -1.62 12.69
C PHE A 283 0.36 -2.74 13.39
N VAL A 284 1.70 -2.73 13.31
CA VAL A 284 2.54 -3.77 13.91
C VAL A 284 3.52 -3.18 14.92
N CYS A 285 4.15 -2.06 14.59
CA CYS A 285 5.19 -1.45 15.40
C CYS A 285 5.40 0.01 15.00
N ASN A 286 5.98 0.78 15.92
CA ASN A 286 6.45 2.13 15.69
C ASN A 286 7.78 2.11 14.93
N ILE A 287 7.86 2.82 13.80
CA ILE A 287 9.12 2.93 13.06
C ILE A 287 10.06 3.88 13.81
N ASN A 288 11.26 3.40 14.12
CA ASN A 288 12.33 4.24 14.65
C ASN A 288 12.78 5.25 13.58
N HIS A 289 12.33 6.50 13.69
CA HIS A 289 12.75 7.59 12.80
C HIS A 289 14.27 7.92 12.85
N ALA A 290 15.01 7.33 13.79
CA ALA A 290 16.44 7.58 13.99
C ALA A 290 17.34 7.03 12.86
N SER A 291 16.89 6.05 12.07
CA SER A 291 17.68 5.46 10.96
C SER A 291 17.47 6.15 9.61
N SER A 292 16.38 6.92 9.45
CA SER A 292 16.04 7.60 8.19
C SER A 292 16.55 9.05 8.08
N GLN A 293 17.07 9.63 9.17
CA GLN A 293 17.74 10.93 9.17
C GLN A 293 19.04 10.87 9.96
N PHE A 294 20.16 10.59 9.29
CA PHE A 294 21.47 10.87 9.85
C PHE A 294 21.63 12.38 10.03
N SER A 295 21.28 12.89 11.21
CA SER A 295 21.73 14.20 11.69
C SER A 295 23.25 14.14 11.96
N PRO A 296 24.07 15.12 11.55
CA PRO A 296 25.53 15.05 11.63
C PRO A 296 26.09 15.37 13.02
N LEU A 297 25.30 15.22 14.09
CA LEU A 297 25.73 15.58 15.44
C LEU A 297 26.13 14.32 16.20
N ILE A 298 27.42 14.24 16.50
CA ILE A 298 28.04 13.26 17.42
C ILE A 298 27.18 13.18 18.69
N ARG A 299 26.51 12.05 18.91
CA ARG A 299 25.91 11.72 20.20
C ARG A 299 26.80 10.73 20.93
N SER A 300 27.15 11.14 22.15
CA SER A 300 27.93 10.40 23.13
C SER A 300 27.33 9.03 23.43
N VAL A 301 28.24 8.10 23.74
CA VAL A 301 28.04 6.71 24.13
C VAL A 301 27.10 6.56 25.34
N VAL A 302 26.34 5.44 25.31
CA VAL A 302 25.35 4.91 26.27
C VAL A 302 23.94 5.51 26.18
N ALA A 303 23.09 4.89 25.36
CA ALA A 303 21.66 4.81 25.68
C ALA A 303 21.44 3.55 26.54
N PRO A 304 20.62 3.60 27.61
CA PRO A 304 20.15 2.39 28.24
C PRO A 304 19.33 1.61 27.22
N VAL A 305 19.54 0.30 27.17
CA VAL A 305 18.60 -0.63 26.53
C VAL A 305 17.38 -0.67 27.45
N ASP A 306 16.49 0.30 27.30
CA ASP A 306 15.10 0.10 27.65
C ASP A 306 14.47 -0.55 26.42
N ASP A 307 14.12 -1.84 26.54
CA ASP A 307 13.33 -2.59 25.57
C ASP A 307 11.96 -1.91 25.43
N ASP A 308 11.84 -0.93 24.54
CA ASP A 308 10.56 -0.41 24.09
C ASP A 308 10.02 -1.41 23.04
N ASP A 309 9.24 -2.39 23.55
CA ASP A 309 8.69 -3.58 22.87
C ASP A 309 7.91 -3.25 21.58
N ASP A 310 7.53 -1.98 21.40
CA ASP A 310 6.73 -1.52 20.26
C ASP A 310 7.55 -0.99 19.09
N THR A 311 8.89 -0.95 19.13
CA THR A 311 9.70 -0.45 18.01
C THR A 311 10.00 -1.50 16.94
N CYS A 312 9.90 -1.13 15.66
CA CYS A 312 10.19 -2.06 14.56
C CYS A 312 11.66 -2.49 14.57
N ALA A 313 11.89 -3.79 14.39
CA ALA A 313 13.21 -4.34 14.18
C ALA A 313 13.77 -3.91 12.82
N GLU A 314 15.09 -3.77 12.75
CA GLU A 314 15.81 -3.51 11.50
C GLU A 314 16.70 -4.72 11.17
N PRO A 315 16.18 -5.70 10.40
CA PRO A 315 16.94 -6.89 10.05
C PRO A 315 18.12 -6.56 9.12
N GLU A 316 19.07 -7.48 8.97
CA GLU A 316 20.16 -7.37 7.99
C GLU A 316 20.01 -8.45 6.91
N PRO A 317 19.05 -8.32 5.99
CA PRO A 317 18.75 -9.37 5.02
C PRO A 317 19.88 -9.51 3.99
N THR A 318 20.13 -10.75 3.58
CA THR A 318 21.04 -11.08 2.47
C THR A 318 20.23 -11.43 1.24
N ILE A 319 20.36 -10.62 0.19
CA ILE A 319 19.48 -10.64 -0.97
C ILE A 319 20.27 -10.37 -2.26
N ARG A 320 19.69 -10.67 -3.42
CA ARG A 320 20.19 -10.17 -4.71
C ARG A 320 19.73 -8.74 -4.95
N ILE A 321 20.54 -7.98 -5.69
CA ILE A 321 20.15 -6.67 -6.20
C ILE A 321 20.13 -6.77 -7.73
N SER A 322 18.96 -6.66 -8.33
CA SER A 322 18.77 -6.68 -9.79
C SER A 322 18.40 -5.29 -10.31
N GLY A 323 18.74 -5.00 -11.56
CA GLY A 323 18.54 -3.67 -12.15
C GLY A 323 18.37 -3.72 -13.67
N ARG A 324 19.19 -2.93 -14.37
CA ARG A 324 19.10 -2.73 -15.84
C ARG A 324 19.00 -4.07 -16.57
N ASN A 325 17.95 -4.23 -17.38
CA ASN A 325 17.68 -5.45 -18.17
C ASN A 325 17.48 -6.74 -17.33
N GLY A 326 17.22 -6.63 -16.04
CA GLY A 326 17.06 -7.80 -15.15
C GLY A 326 18.38 -8.46 -14.79
N LEU A 327 19.51 -7.79 -15.03
CA LEU A 327 20.83 -8.25 -14.60
C LEU A 327 21.07 -7.91 -13.12
N CYS A 328 21.92 -8.70 -12.47
CA CYS A 328 22.26 -8.60 -11.06
C CYS A 328 23.58 -7.83 -10.84
N VAL A 329 23.66 -7.18 -9.67
CA VAL A 329 24.87 -6.59 -9.12
C VAL A 329 25.79 -7.72 -8.69
N ASP A 330 26.97 -7.79 -9.31
CA ASP A 330 27.88 -8.93 -9.25
C ASP A 330 29.32 -8.51 -8.94
N VAL A 331 29.99 -9.23 -8.03
CA VAL A 331 31.44 -9.11 -7.81
C VAL A 331 32.16 -9.86 -8.93
N ARG A 332 32.85 -9.11 -9.81
CA ARG A 332 33.43 -9.66 -11.04
C ARG A 332 34.29 -10.89 -10.78
N ASP A 333 34.01 -11.96 -11.53
CA ASP A 333 34.71 -13.25 -11.48
C ASP A 333 34.74 -13.92 -10.09
N GLY A 334 33.88 -13.49 -9.17
CA GLY A 334 33.87 -13.95 -7.78
C GLY A 334 35.13 -13.61 -6.99
N GLN A 335 35.91 -12.60 -7.42
CA GLN A 335 37.17 -12.23 -6.80
C GLN A 335 37.02 -11.07 -5.81
N TYR A 336 37.55 -11.24 -4.60
CA TYR A 336 37.37 -10.31 -3.48
C TYR A 336 38.64 -9.53 -3.14
N ASN A 337 39.65 -9.48 -4.01
CA ASN A 337 40.78 -8.56 -3.81
C ASN A 337 40.29 -7.11 -3.84
N ASP A 338 40.84 -6.28 -2.95
CA ASP A 338 40.42 -4.89 -2.81
C ASP A 338 40.59 -4.13 -4.13
N GLY A 339 39.52 -3.44 -4.53
CA GLY A 339 39.46 -2.71 -5.79
C GLY A 339 38.90 -3.50 -6.97
N ASN A 340 38.58 -4.79 -6.82
CA ASN A 340 37.95 -5.56 -7.89
C ASN A 340 36.58 -4.94 -8.26
N PRO A 341 36.29 -4.69 -9.54
CA PRO A 341 35.07 -3.99 -9.93
C PRO A 341 33.79 -4.76 -9.66
N ILE A 342 32.73 -4.01 -9.39
CA ILE A 342 31.36 -4.52 -9.41
C ILE A 342 30.78 -4.35 -10.81
N GLN A 343 30.00 -5.31 -11.27
CA GLN A 343 29.46 -5.34 -12.63
C GLN A 343 27.97 -5.73 -12.67
N LEU A 344 27.37 -5.56 -13.85
CA LEU A 344 26.14 -6.25 -14.21
C LEU A 344 26.45 -7.66 -14.71
N TRP A 345 25.74 -8.66 -14.22
CA TRP A 345 25.85 -10.05 -14.69
C TRP A 345 24.48 -10.75 -14.68
N PRO A 346 24.25 -11.79 -15.50
CA PRO A 346 23.03 -12.59 -15.38
C PRO A 346 22.82 -13.07 -13.95
N CYS A 347 21.58 -12.95 -13.46
CA CYS A 347 21.23 -13.37 -12.11
C CYS A 347 21.36 -14.90 -12.00
N GLU A 348 22.15 -15.34 -11.04
CA GLU A 348 22.39 -16.75 -10.76
C GLU A 348 21.36 -17.26 -9.74
N SER A 349 20.90 -18.50 -9.86
CA SER A 349 19.95 -19.13 -8.92
C SER A 349 20.62 -19.95 -7.81
N ASN A 350 21.96 -19.98 -7.77
CA ASN A 350 22.77 -20.67 -6.77
C ASN A 350 22.92 -19.84 -5.47
N ALA A 351 23.82 -20.25 -4.57
CA ALA A 351 24.13 -19.53 -3.34
C ALA A 351 25.50 -18.82 -3.42
N ASP A 352 25.97 -18.52 -4.63
CA ASP A 352 27.32 -17.98 -4.82
C ASP A 352 27.38 -16.54 -4.29
N ALA A 353 28.34 -16.30 -3.40
CA ALA A 353 28.37 -15.08 -2.59
C ALA A 353 28.51 -13.79 -3.42
N ASN A 354 29.05 -13.87 -4.64
CA ASN A 354 29.32 -12.73 -5.53
C ASN A 354 28.07 -11.99 -6.02
N GLN A 355 26.88 -12.58 -5.89
CA GLN A 355 25.61 -11.90 -6.18
C GLN A 355 24.71 -11.73 -4.95
N LEU A 356 25.20 -12.12 -3.77
CA LEU A 356 24.48 -12.00 -2.51
C LEU A 356 25.01 -10.81 -1.71
N TRP A 357 24.10 -9.92 -1.35
CA TRP A 357 24.39 -8.66 -0.69
C TRP A 357 23.60 -8.55 0.62
N THR A 358 24.32 -8.44 1.73
CA THR A 358 23.75 -8.15 3.04
C THR A 358 23.57 -6.65 3.21
N LEU A 359 22.33 -6.19 3.39
CA LEU A 359 22.03 -4.80 3.75
C LEU A 359 22.23 -4.62 5.26
N LYS A 360 23.30 -3.94 5.66
CA LYS A 360 23.63 -3.73 7.07
C LYS A 360 22.92 -2.51 7.65
N ARG A 361 22.63 -2.55 8.95
CA ARG A 361 22.03 -1.42 9.69
C ARG A 361 22.90 -0.18 9.70
N ASP A 362 24.22 -0.36 9.59
CA ASP A 362 25.16 0.75 9.52
C ASP A 362 25.17 1.45 8.14
N GLY A 363 24.36 1.00 7.18
CA GLY A 363 24.27 1.56 5.83
C GLY A 363 25.32 1.03 4.85
N THR A 364 26.11 0.02 5.23
CA THR A 364 26.93 -0.71 4.25
C THR A 364 26.13 -1.78 3.51
N ILE A 365 26.50 -2.02 2.26
CA ILE A 365 26.01 -3.15 1.45
C ILE A 365 27.19 -4.10 1.31
N GLN A 366 27.08 -5.32 1.85
CA GLN A 366 28.23 -6.22 1.99
C GLN A 366 28.08 -7.52 1.20
N SER A 367 29.16 -7.99 0.60
CA SER A 367 29.27 -9.32 -0.01
C SER A 367 30.54 -10.00 0.48
N ASN A 368 30.42 -11.24 0.97
CA ASN A 368 31.51 -12.05 1.54
C ASN A 368 32.40 -11.29 2.55
N GLY A 369 31.79 -10.48 3.43
CA GLY A 369 32.49 -9.69 4.46
C GLY A 369 33.20 -8.43 3.95
N LYS A 370 33.03 -8.06 2.68
CA LYS A 370 33.55 -6.82 2.09
C LYS A 370 32.43 -5.88 1.67
N CYS A 371 32.75 -4.61 1.56
CA CYS A 371 31.80 -3.54 1.33
C CYS A 371 31.74 -3.11 -0.15
N LEU A 372 30.53 -2.86 -0.63
CA LEU A 372 30.27 -2.11 -1.86
C LEU A 372 30.81 -0.68 -1.66
N THR A 373 31.81 -0.31 -2.44
CA THR A 373 32.59 0.92 -2.20
C THR A 373 32.69 1.75 -3.47
N THR A 374 32.35 3.04 -3.41
CA THR A 374 32.66 3.93 -4.53
C THR A 374 34.15 4.26 -4.56
N TYR A 375 34.77 4.29 -5.74
CA TYR A 375 36.19 4.69 -5.87
C TYR A 375 36.43 6.15 -5.46
N GLY A 376 35.42 7.01 -5.65
CA GLY A 376 35.48 8.43 -5.30
C GLY A 376 34.10 9.09 -5.36
N TYR A 377 34.08 10.42 -5.32
CA TYR A 377 32.84 11.20 -5.21
C TYR A 377 32.55 12.06 -6.46
N SER A 378 33.07 11.65 -7.61
CA SER A 378 32.87 12.32 -8.90
C SER A 378 32.05 11.44 -9.85
N PRO A 379 31.13 12.00 -10.66
CA PRO A 379 30.42 11.22 -11.67
C PRO A 379 31.36 10.43 -12.59
N GLY A 380 31.00 9.19 -12.91
CA GLY A 380 31.76 8.30 -13.79
C GLY A 380 32.81 7.44 -13.10
N VAL A 381 33.11 7.65 -11.81
CA VAL A 381 34.01 6.73 -11.10
C VAL A 381 33.31 5.40 -10.83
N TYR A 382 34.07 4.32 -10.87
CA TYR A 382 33.54 2.97 -10.74
C TYR A 382 33.26 2.59 -9.28
N VAL A 383 32.43 1.55 -9.11
CA VAL A 383 32.15 0.90 -7.83
C VAL A 383 32.91 -0.41 -7.74
N MET A 384 33.44 -0.72 -6.57
CA MET A 384 34.34 -1.84 -6.32
C MET A 384 34.01 -2.56 -5.02
N ILE A 385 34.50 -3.79 -4.89
CA ILE A 385 34.55 -4.49 -3.62
C ILE A 385 35.79 -4.02 -2.84
N TYR A 386 35.64 -3.76 -1.54
CA TYR A 386 36.76 -3.31 -0.70
C TYR A 386 36.58 -3.76 0.75
N ASN A 387 37.69 -3.93 1.48
CA ASN A 387 37.66 -4.20 2.90
C ASN A 387 37.01 -3.04 3.69
N CYS A 388 35.94 -3.35 4.42
CA CYS A 388 35.12 -2.39 5.17
C CYS A 388 35.92 -1.60 6.21
N ASP A 389 36.94 -2.20 6.84
CA ASP A 389 37.69 -1.58 7.95
C ASP A 389 38.76 -0.60 7.45
N THR A 390 39.25 -0.80 6.23
CA THR A 390 40.33 0.02 5.64
C THR A 390 39.81 1.05 4.63
N ALA A 391 38.61 0.85 4.10
CA ALA A 391 37.97 1.81 3.20
C ALA A 391 37.65 3.12 3.92
N VAL A 392 37.60 4.22 3.16
CA VAL A 392 37.03 5.48 3.66
C VAL A 392 35.56 5.24 3.99
N THR A 393 35.17 5.41 5.25
CA THR A 393 33.82 5.07 5.75
C THR A 393 32.70 5.68 4.91
N ALA A 394 32.81 6.96 4.53
CA ALA A 394 31.79 7.63 3.74
C ALA A 394 31.64 7.07 2.30
N ALA A 395 32.65 6.37 1.78
CA ALA A 395 32.61 5.73 0.46
C ALA A 395 31.91 4.35 0.46
N THR A 396 31.67 3.76 1.64
CA THR A 396 31.01 2.45 1.79
C THR A 396 29.55 2.56 2.23
N ARG A 397 29.07 3.78 2.52
CA ARG A 397 27.67 4.02 2.92
C ARG A 397 26.77 4.18 1.70
N TRP A 398 25.60 3.56 1.76
CA TRP A 398 24.56 3.63 0.75
C TRP A 398 23.17 3.69 1.40
N GLN A 399 22.22 4.24 0.68
CA GLN A 399 20.79 4.14 0.99
C GLN A 399 20.06 3.56 -0.22
N VAL A 400 19.24 2.55 0.03
CA VAL A 400 18.31 1.92 -0.91
C VAL A 400 16.94 2.53 -0.66
N TRP A 401 16.43 3.28 -1.63
CA TRP A 401 15.15 3.96 -1.52
C TRP A 401 14.00 3.09 -2.06
N ASP A 402 12.79 3.30 -1.56
CA ASP A 402 11.57 2.59 -2.00
C ASP A 402 11.26 2.75 -3.50
N ASN A 403 11.80 3.81 -4.11
CA ASN A 403 11.65 4.08 -5.54
C ASN A 403 12.69 3.33 -6.41
N GLY A 404 13.56 2.52 -5.80
CA GLY A 404 14.57 1.69 -6.45
C GLY A 404 15.90 2.40 -6.74
N THR A 405 16.17 3.55 -6.12
CA THR A 405 17.47 4.24 -6.26
C THR A 405 18.41 3.81 -5.15
N ILE A 406 19.68 3.57 -5.48
CA ILE A 406 20.75 3.30 -4.52
C ILE A 406 21.72 4.48 -4.54
N ILE A 407 21.78 5.25 -3.45
CA ILE A 407 22.51 6.52 -3.38
C ILE A 407 23.65 6.45 -2.36
N ASN A 408 24.81 7.04 -2.68
CA ASN A 408 25.85 7.31 -1.70
C ASN A 408 25.57 8.69 -1.06
N PRO A 409 25.30 8.77 0.26
CA PRO A 409 24.85 10.01 0.90
C PRO A 409 25.93 11.11 0.96
N GLU A 410 27.21 10.75 0.94
CA GLU A 410 28.31 11.72 0.96
C GLU A 410 28.39 12.54 -0.33
N SER A 411 28.24 11.88 -1.48
CA SER A 411 28.34 12.52 -2.81
C SER A 411 27.01 12.89 -3.44
N ALA A 412 25.91 12.36 -2.92
CA ALA A 412 24.59 12.36 -3.56
C ALA A 412 24.55 11.73 -4.97
N LEU A 413 25.58 10.96 -5.33
CA LEU A 413 25.63 10.19 -6.57
C LEU A 413 24.99 8.82 -6.38
N VAL A 414 24.45 8.26 -7.47
CA VAL A 414 23.67 7.02 -7.46
C VAL A 414 24.35 5.90 -8.23
N LEU A 415 24.20 4.67 -7.74
CA LEU A 415 24.67 3.47 -8.42
C LEU A 415 24.02 3.38 -9.80
N SER A 416 24.85 3.26 -10.83
CA SER A 416 24.44 3.36 -12.22
C SER A 416 25.12 2.28 -13.06
N ALA A 417 24.41 1.77 -14.06
CA ALA A 417 24.97 0.89 -15.06
C ALA A 417 24.91 1.60 -16.42
N GLU A 418 25.99 2.22 -16.87
CA GLU A 418 25.97 3.10 -18.05
C GLU A 418 25.83 2.35 -19.39
N SER A 419 26.14 1.05 -19.43
CA SER A 419 25.89 0.15 -20.56
C SER A 419 24.92 -0.99 -20.18
N GLU A 420 24.28 -1.57 -21.18
CA GLU A 420 23.22 -2.57 -21.01
C GLU A 420 23.74 -4.03 -21.02
N ASN A 421 25.02 -4.22 -21.36
CA ASN A 421 25.62 -5.52 -21.57
C ASN A 421 26.06 -6.17 -20.25
N ALA A 422 25.99 -7.50 -20.18
CA ALA A 422 26.66 -8.26 -19.14
C ALA A 422 28.18 -7.94 -19.12
N GLY A 423 28.76 -7.89 -17.92
CA GLY A 423 30.13 -7.49 -17.65
C GLY A 423 30.34 -5.98 -17.50
N THR A 424 29.32 -5.16 -17.76
CA THR A 424 29.41 -3.69 -17.60
C THR A 424 29.78 -3.34 -16.16
N THR A 425 30.89 -2.63 -15.96
CA THR A 425 31.28 -2.10 -14.65
C THR A 425 30.27 -1.06 -14.15
N LEU A 426 29.86 -1.15 -12.89
CA LEU A 426 28.98 -0.17 -12.27
C LEU A 426 29.74 1.11 -11.89
N THR A 427 29.07 2.25 -11.99
CA THR A 427 29.60 3.57 -11.64
C THR A 427 28.69 4.29 -10.67
N VAL A 428 29.16 5.43 -10.15
CA VAL A 428 28.30 6.43 -9.51
C VAL A 428 28.09 7.60 -10.46
N GLU A 429 26.84 8.05 -10.59
CA GLU A 429 26.46 9.14 -11.51
C GLU A 429 25.52 10.14 -10.85
N THR A 430 25.36 11.29 -11.48
CA THR A 430 24.31 12.25 -11.09
C THR A 430 22.95 11.59 -11.17
N ASN A 431 22.14 11.74 -10.11
CA ASN A 431 20.80 11.18 -10.08
C ASN A 431 19.89 11.89 -11.09
N ILE A 432 19.48 11.16 -12.12
CA ILE A 432 18.49 11.60 -13.11
C ILE A 432 17.29 10.64 -13.15
N TYR A 433 17.17 9.77 -12.14
CA TYR A 433 16.13 8.73 -12.06
C TYR A 433 15.95 7.93 -13.36
N ALA A 434 17.05 7.66 -14.04
CA ALA A 434 17.04 6.87 -15.26
C ALA A 434 16.79 5.38 -14.94
N SER A 435 16.24 4.60 -15.88
CA SER A 435 16.08 3.15 -15.66
C SER A 435 17.45 2.47 -15.49
N ARG A 436 18.50 2.98 -16.12
CA ARG A 436 19.89 2.57 -15.86
C ARG A 436 20.40 2.82 -14.43
N GLN A 437 19.63 3.54 -13.60
CA GLN A 437 19.87 3.85 -12.19
C GLN A 437 18.78 3.23 -11.27
N GLY A 438 17.96 2.33 -11.82
CA GLY A 438 16.89 1.63 -11.12
C GLY A 438 17.34 0.24 -10.69
N TRP A 439 17.02 -0.09 -9.44
CA TRP A 439 17.43 -1.31 -8.77
C TRP A 439 16.29 -1.85 -7.91
N ARG A 440 16.30 -3.16 -7.70
CA ARG A 440 15.41 -3.89 -6.81
C ARG A 440 16.24 -4.85 -5.96
N ALA A 441 16.15 -4.69 -4.65
CA ALA A 441 16.70 -5.63 -3.69
C ALA A 441 15.65 -6.74 -3.42
N SER A 442 15.83 -7.90 -4.05
CA SER A 442 14.91 -9.04 -4.01
C SER A 442 15.61 -10.28 -4.58
N ASN A 443 15.36 -11.45 -3.98
CA ASN A 443 15.78 -12.74 -4.52
C ASN A 443 14.88 -13.19 -5.66
N ASN A 444 13.71 -12.58 -5.82
CA ASN A 444 12.87 -12.73 -7.01
C ASN A 444 13.34 -11.76 -8.10
N THR A 445 14.35 -12.19 -8.86
CA THR A 445 15.03 -11.35 -9.86
C THR A 445 14.32 -11.33 -11.22
N ASP A 446 13.39 -12.25 -11.44
CA ASP A 446 12.62 -12.29 -12.69
C ASP A 446 11.65 -11.10 -12.77
N PRO A 447 11.44 -10.53 -13.97
CA PRO A 447 10.44 -9.48 -14.15
C PRO A 447 9.04 -10.01 -13.83
N PHE A 448 8.24 -9.20 -13.14
CA PHE A 448 6.88 -9.59 -12.77
C PHE A 448 5.96 -9.41 -13.99
N VAL A 449 5.52 -10.53 -14.57
CA VAL A 449 4.62 -10.53 -15.74
C VAL A 449 3.17 -10.48 -15.29
N THR A 450 2.44 -9.46 -15.74
CA THR A 450 1.03 -9.26 -15.40
C THR A 450 0.27 -8.45 -16.43
N SER A 451 -1.04 -8.36 -16.27
CA SER A 451 -1.86 -7.34 -16.92
C SER A 451 -1.90 -6.08 -16.06
N ILE A 452 -1.68 -4.92 -16.69
CA ILE A 452 -1.80 -3.62 -16.03
C ILE A 452 -3.16 -3.07 -16.36
N VAL A 453 -3.90 -2.74 -15.31
CA VAL A 453 -5.31 -2.48 -15.37
C VAL A 453 -5.55 -1.03 -14.98
N GLY A 454 -6.36 -0.28 -15.74
CA GLY A 454 -6.55 1.15 -15.54
C GLY A 454 -8.00 1.63 -15.64
N PHE A 455 -8.17 2.82 -16.23
CA PHE A 455 -9.43 3.55 -16.37
C PHE A 455 -10.58 2.71 -16.94
N MET A 456 -11.80 2.93 -16.45
CA MET A 456 -13.04 2.19 -16.82
C MET A 456 -12.96 0.68 -16.66
N ASP A 457 -11.98 0.24 -15.91
CA ASP A 457 -11.63 -1.14 -15.75
C ASP A 457 -11.02 -1.87 -16.95
N LEU A 458 -10.41 -1.12 -17.87
CA LEU A 458 -9.76 -1.65 -19.07
C LEU A 458 -8.29 -2.04 -18.81
N CYS A 459 -7.75 -2.91 -19.66
CA CYS A 459 -6.37 -3.36 -19.63
C CYS A 459 -5.49 -2.52 -20.55
N MET A 460 -4.30 -2.18 -20.10
CA MET A 460 -3.24 -1.58 -20.91
C MET A 460 -2.87 -2.53 -22.04
N GLN A 461 -3.00 -2.05 -23.28
CA GLN A 461 -2.80 -2.85 -24.47
C GLN A 461 -1.79 -2.20 -25.40
N ARG A 462 -0.85 -3.00 -25.91
CA ARG A 462 0.05 -2.60 -26.97
C ARG A 462 -0.67 -2.62 -28.33
N ASN A 463 -0.57 -1.53 -29.07
CA ASN A 463 -1.09 -1.40 -30.44
C ASN A 463 0.06 -0.95 -31.38
N GLY A 464 0.88 -1.90 -31.81
CA GLY A 464 2.10 -1.62 -32.55
C GLY A 464 3.14 -0.88 -31.69
N ASN A 465 3.44 0.38 -32.05
CA ASN A 465 4.33 1.27 -31.28
C ASN A 465 3.58 2.19 -30.30
N ASN A 466 2.25 2.17 -30.32
CA ASN A 466 1.42 2.95 -29.39
C ASN A 466 0.92 2.06 -28.25
N VAL A 467 0.43 2.71 -27.20
CA VAL A 467 -0.18 2.06 -26.04
C VAL A 467 -1.54 2.70 -25.79
N GLY A 468 -2.56 1.87 -25.60
CA GLY A 468 -3.93 2.29 -25.33
C GLY A 468 -4.58 1.39 -24.29
N LEU A 469 -5.92 1.40 -24.26
CA LEU A 469 -6.73 0.57 -23.38
C LEU A 469 -7.66 -0.32 -24.20
N GLY A 470 -7.85 -1.56 -23.76
CA GLY A 470 -8.82 -2.50 -24.33
C GLY A 470 -9.50 -3.32 -23.24
N ASP A 471 -10.57 -4.02 -23.59
CA ASP A 471 -11.23 -4.95 -22.67
C ASP A 471 -10.24 -6.01 -22.20
N CYS A 472 -10.26 -6.31 -20.90
CA CYS A 472 -9.32 -7.25 -20.31
C CYS A 472 -9.57 -8.68 -20.79
N VAL A 473 -8.59 -9.29 -21.46
CA VAL A 473 -8.67 -10.67 -21.94
C VAL A 473 -7.49 -11.47 -21.39
N SER A 474 -7.78 -12.51 -20.59
CA SER A 474 -6.78 -13.23 -19.78
C SER A 474 -5.56 -13.75 -20.56
N ASN A 475 -5.77 -14.23 -21.79
CA ASN A 475 -4.74 -14.84 -22.63
C ASN A 475 -4.23 -13.93 -23.75
N GLN A 476 -4.58 -12.64 -23.72
CA GLN A 476 -4.12 -11.70 -24.74
C GLN A 476 -2.69 -11.25 -24.43
N THR A 477 -1.76 -11.73 -25.24
CA THR A 477 -0.32 -11.49 -25.05
C THR A 477 0.09 -10.02 -25.22
N ASP A 478 -0.67 -9.24 -26.00
CA ASP A 478 -0.48 -7.77 -26.13
C ASP A 478 -0.95 -6.97 -24.90
N GLN A 479 -1.61 -7.63 -23.94
CA GLN A 479 -2.02 -7.07 -22.64
C GLN A 479 -1.18 -7.61 -21.48
N LYS A 480 -0.10 -8.34 -21.78
CA LYS A 480 0.87 -8.83 -20.79
C LYS A 480 2.13 -7.98 -20.81
N TRP A 481 2.50 -7.51 -19.63
CA TRP A 481 3.60 -6.59 -19.40
C TRP A 481 4.55 -7.19 -18.36
N ALA A 482 5.83 -7.20 -18.69
CA ALA A 482 6.92 -7.55 -17.80
C ALA A 482 7.39 -6.27 -17.07
N ILE A 483 7.23 -6.24 -15.75
CA ILE A 483 7.68 -5.13 -14.89
C ILE A 483 9.08 -5.47 -14.36
N TYR A 484 10.08 -4.80 -14.91
CA TYR A 484 11.49 -5.09 -14.65
C TYR A 484 12.01 -4.50 -13.33
N PRO A 485 13.10 -5.06 -12.77
CA PRO A 485 13.80 -4.50 -11.62
C PRO A 485 14.29 -3.06 -11.79
N ASP A 486 14.59 -2.63 -13.01
CA ASP A 486 15.00 -1.26 -13.35
C ASP A 486 13.85 -0.24 -13.41
N GLY A 487 12.62 -0.69 -13.14
CA GLY A 487 11.40 0.12 -13.22
C GLY A 487 10.88 0.32 -14.65
N SER A 488 11.45 -0.33 -15.65
CA SER A 488 10.87 -0.34 -16.99
C SER A 488 9.69 -1.31 -17.10
N ILE A 489 8.71 -0.92 -17.91
CA ILE A 489 7.53 -1.73 -18.23
C ILE A 489 7.68 -2.18 -19.68
N ARG A 490 7.72 -3.49 -19.94
CA ARG A 490 8.05 -4.04 -21.25
C ARG A 490 6.96 -4.98 -21.76
N PRO A 491 6.59 -4.97 -23.06
CA PRO A 491 5.66 -5.95 -23.61
C PRO A 491 6.20 -7.38 -23.47
N GLN A 492 5.37 -8.32 -23.00
CA GLN A 492 5.81 -9.69 -22.73
C GLN A 492 6.39 -10.39 -23.98
N GLN A 493 5.82 -10.14 -25.16
CA GLN A 493 6.26 -10.74 -26.42
C GLN A 493 7.62 -10.23 -26.92
N ASN A 494 8.04 -9.03 -26.51
CA ASN A 494 9.31 -8.43 -26.92
C ASN A 494 9.83 -7.51 -25.82
N GLN A 495 10.74 -8.04 -25.00
CA GLN A 495 11.26 -7.36 -23.82
C GLN A 495 12.50 -6.48 -24.12
N ASN A 496 12.85 -6.28 -25.40
CA ASN A 496 13.89 -5.32 -25.82
C ASN A 496 13.34 -3.90 -26.02
N VAL A 497 12.01 -3.74 -25.91
CA VAL A 497 11.32 -2.45 -26.01
C VAL A 497 10.58 -2.14 -24.72
N CYS A 498 10.54 -0.84 -24.39
CA CYS A 498 10.10 -0.29 -23.13
C CYS A 498 8.98 0.72 -23.38
N LEU A 499 8.04 0.75 -22.44
CA LEU A 499 7.09 1.84 -22.28
C LEU A 499 7.88 3.14 -22.01
N THR A 500 7.74 4.11 -22.91
CA THR A 500 8.62 5.28 -22.98
C THR A 500 7.79 6.53 -23.21
N SER A 501 8.04 7.60 -22.47
CA SER A 501 7.60 8.93 -22.89
C SER A 501 8.62 9.53 -23.85
N ASN A 502 8.18 9.99 -25.02
CA ASN A 502 9.08 10.45 -26.08
C ASN A 502 9.86 11.74 -25.73
N ASN A 503 9.46 12.47 -24.69
CA ASN A 503 10.22 13.50 -23.99
C ASN A 503 9.55 13.80 -22.62
N HIS A 504 10.11 14.74 -21.85
CA HIS A 504 9.64 15.04 -20.49
C HIS A 504 8.54 16.12 -20.41
N SER A 505 7.89 16.47 -21.52
CA SER A 505 6.86 17.51 -21.53
C SER A 505 5.48 16.96 -21.18
N GLN A 506 4.65 17.79 -20.56
CA GLN A 506 3.25 17.50 -20.33
C GLN A 506 2.49 17.23 -21.65
N GLY A 507 1.55 16.29 -21.61
CA GLY A 507 0.68 15.92 -22.72
C GLY A 507 1.32 15.03 -23.78
N ARG A 508 2.55 14.58 -23.57
CA ARG A 508 3.23 13.70 -24.52
C ARG A 508 2.75 12.27 -24.43
N ASN A 509 2.62 11.66 -25.61
CA ASN A 509 2.21 10.26 -25.72
C ASN A 509 3.26 9.32 -25.11
N ILE A 510 2.75 8.32 -24.42
CA ILE A 510 3.47 7.13 -24.02
C ILE A 510 3.47 6.15 -25.19
N ILE A 511 4.66 5.69 -25.56
CA ILE A 511 4.91 4.85 -26.73
C ILE A 511 5.78 3.65 -26.35
N ILE A 512 6.00 2.74 -27.31
CA ILE A 512 6.95 1.64 -27.20
C ILE A 512 8.23 2.01 -27.97
N PHE A 513 9.37 2.03 -27.27
CA PHE A 513 10.67 2.39 -27.84
C PHE A 513 11.79 1.49 -27.28
N GLY A 514 12.94 1.39 -27.96
CA GLY A 514 14.05 0.54 -27.52
C GLY A 514 14.54 0.86 -26.10
N CYS A 515 14.77 -0.17 -25.28
CA CYS A 515 15.25 -0.03 -23.91
C CYS A 515 16.74 0.32 -23.78
N SER A 516 17.49 0.22 -24.88
CA SER A 516 18.97 0.23 -24.86
C SER A 516 19.59 1.49 -24.29
N ASN A 517 18.89 2.61 -24.31
CA ASN A 517 19.41 3.86 -23.74
C ASN A 517 19.24 3.94 -22.21
N GLY A 518 18.27 3.21 -21.64
CA GLY A 518 17.97 3.24 -20.22
C GLY A 518 17.59 4.63 -19.71
N TRP A 519 16.75 5.37 -20.45
CA TRP A 519 16.42 6.78 -20.15
C TRP A 519 15.53 6.95 -18.92
N SER A 520 15.50 8.16 -18.37
CA SER A 520 14.56 8.56 -17.30
C SER A 520 13.10 8.56 -17.74
N SER A 521 12.81 8.69 -19.04
CA SER A 521 11.46 8.52 -19.57
C SER A 521 11.01 7.05 -19.73
N GLN A 522 11.87 6.10 -19.34
CA GLN A 522 11.62 4.66 -19.41
C GLN A 522 11.48 4.01 -18.03
N ARG A 523 11.68 4.77 -16.95
CA ARG A 523 11.51 4.31 -15.56
C ARG A 523 10.18 4.78 -15.01
N TRP A 524 9.45 3.84 -14.42
CA TRP A 524 8.11 4.03 -13.90
C TRP A 524 8.01 3.39 -12.52
N VAL A 525 7.29 4.04 -11.62
CA VAL A 525 7.03 3.56 -10.26
C VAL A 525 5.53 3.49 -10.04
N PHE A 526 5.04 2.33 -9.64
CA PHE A 526 3.67 2.20 -9.14
C PHE A 526 3.62 2.79 -7.73
N THR A 527 2.77 3.78 -7.54
CA THR A 527 2.59 4.48 -6.27
C THR A 527 1.40 3.88 -5.53
N ASN A 528 1.35 4.07 -4.20
CA ASN A 528 0.23 3.56 -3.42
C ASN A 528 -1.08 4.28 -3.73
N ASP A 529 -1.08 5.55 -4.11
CA ASP A 529 -2.29 6.25 -4.59
C ASP A 529 -2.81 5.72 -5.95
N GLY A 530 -2.18 4.70 -6.52
CA GLY A 530 -2.61 4.02 -7.74
C GLY A 530 -2.09 4.66 -9.03
N ALA A 531 -1.15 5.59 -8.98
CA ALA A 531 -0.56 6.14 -10.20
C ALA A 531 0.61 5.29 -10.74
N ILE A 532 0.98 5.53 -12.00
CA ILE A 532 2.27 5.11 -12.56
C ILE A 532 3.11 6.37 -12.78
N LEU A 533 4.02 6.62 -11.85
CA LEU A 533 4.82 7.84 -11.73
C LEU A 533 6.12 7.75 -12.52
N ASN A 534 6.46 8.82 -13.23
CA ASN A 534 7.80 9.07 -13.73
C ASN A 534 8.58 9.93 -12.72
N LEU A 535 9.58 9.34 -12.05
CA LEU A 535 10.33 10.00 -10.97
C LEU A 535 11.07 11.28 -11.41
N TYR A 536 11.50 11.34 -12.67
CA TYR A 536 12.34 12.45 -13.15
C TYR A 536 11.57 13.77 -13.28
N ASN A 537 10.31 13.72 -13.70
CA ASN A 537 9.50 14.93 -13.89
C ASN A 537 8.26 15.00 -12.98
N GLY A 538 8.01 13.99 -12.15
CA GLY A 538 6.91 13.97 -11.21
C GLY A 538 5.51 13.82 -11.84
N MET A 539 5.44 13.52 -13.15
CA MET A 539 4.18 13.30 -13.85
C MET A 539 3.81 11.82 -13.92
N VAL A 540 2.54 11.53 -14.18
CA VAL A 540 1.97 10.18 -14.18
C VAL A 540 1.43 9.80 -15.55
N ILE A 541 1.27 8.49 -15.79
CA ILE A 541 0.55 7.99 -16.96
C ILE A 541 -0.94 8.31 -16.80
N ASP A 542 -1.50 8.93 -17.83
CA ASP A 542 -2.86 9.43 -17.88
C ASP A 542 -3.56 8.96 -19.17
N VAL A 543 -4.83 8.57 -19.07
CA VAL A 543 -5.67 8.31 -20.24
C VAL A 543 -6.19 9.64 -20.77
N LYS A 544 -5.72 10.03 -21.96
CA LYS A 544 -6.01 11.32 -22.57
C LYS A 544 -7.50 11.62 -22.60
N ASP A 545 -7.86 12.80 -22.08
CA ASP A 545 -9.24 13.32 -22.02
C ASP A 545 -10.23 12.36 -21.33
N SER A 546 -9.75 11.42 -20.51
CA SER A 546 -10.56 10.32 -19.95
C SER A 546 -11.33 9.56 -21.04
N ASN A 547 -10.74 9.41 -22.24
CA ASN A 547 -11.38 8.80 -23.40
C ASN A 547 -10.55 7.63 -23.95
N PRO A 548 -10.88 6.37 -23.59
CA PRO A 548 -10.14 5.21 -24.05
C PRO A 548 -10.24 4.97 -25.57
N ILE A 549 -11.26 5.53 -26.25
CA ILE A 549 -11.42 5.42 -27.71
C ILE A 549 -10.26 6.09 -28.44
N LEU A 550 -9.63 7.11 -27.85
CA LEU A 550 -8.48 7.79 -28.45
C LEU A 550 -7.24 6.89 -28.56
N GLN A 551 -7.19 5.77 -27.81
CA GLN A 551 -6.07 4.83 -27.78
C GLN A 551 -4.73 5.54 -27.51
N GLN A 552 -4.75 6.53 -26.62
CA GLN A 552 -3.61 7.38 -26.27
C GLN A 552 -3.47 7.46 -24.76
N LEU A 553 -2.33 6.94 -24.28
CA LEU A 553 -1.83 7.25 -22.95
C LEU A 553 -0.84 8.42 -23.07
N ILE A 554 -0.93 9.37 -22.14
CA ILE A 554 -0.09 10.56 -22.11
C ILE A 554 0.57 10.73 -20.75
N LEU A 555 1.57 11.61 -20.71
CA LEU A 555 2.22 12.04 -19.49
C LEU A 555 1.54 13.32 -18.96
N TRP A 556 1.05 13.31 -17.72
CA TRP A 556 0.28 14.43 -17.17
C TRP A 556 0.56 14.64 -15.67
N PRO A 557 0.41 15.87 -15.13
CA PRO A 557 0.45 16.10 -13.69
C PRO A 557 -0.59 15.25 -12.94
N PHE A 558 -0.21 14.72 -11.79
CA PHE A 558 -1.12 13.95 -10.95
C PHE A 558 -2.27 14.83 -10.45
N ASN A 559 -3.51 14.35 -10.60
CA ASN A 559 -4.73 15.02 -10.16
C ASN A 559 -5.68 14.09 -9.39
N GLY A 560 -5.31 12.82 -9.19
CA GLY A 560 -6.10 11.85 -8.45
C GLY A 560 -7.31 11.28 -9.20
N ASN A 561 -7.60 11.74 -10.41
CA ASN A 561 -8.78 11.30 -11.16
C ASN A 561 -8.66 9.82 -11.58
N PRO A 562 -9.80 9.12 -11.82
CA PRO A 562 -9.82 7.71 -12.20
C PRO A 562 -9.01 7.39 -13.48
N ASN A 563 -8.84 8.36 -14.38
CA ASN A 563 -8.08 8.18 -15.62
C ASN A 563 -6.55 8.13 -15.41
N GLN A 564 -6.10 8.29 -14.16
CA GLN A 564 -4.71 8.15 -13.72
C GLN A 564 -4.49 6.99 -12.75
N LYS A 565 -5.52 6.17 -12.51
CA LYS A 565 -5.46 5.02 -11.59
C LYS A 565 -5.15 3.75 -12.35
N TRP A 566 -4.18 3.00 -11.83
CA TRP A 566 -3.58 1.82 -12.43
C TRP A 566 -3.29 0.77 -11.35
N LEU A 567 -3.39 -0.50 -11.73
CA LEU A 567 -3.13 -1.62 -10.84
C LEU A 567 -2.44 -2.76 -11.61
N PRO A 568 -1.27 -3.23 -11.18
CA PRO A 568 -0.71 -4.49 -11.66
C PRO A 568 -1.47 -5.65 -11.02
N MET A 569 -2.10 -6.50 -11.84
CA MET A 569 -2.87 -7.65 -11.36
C MET A 569 -1.96 -8.75 -10.76
N LEU A 570 -2.52 -9.61 -9.90
CA LEU A 570 -1.84 -10.81 -9.37
C LEU A 570 -1.55 -11.88 -10.43
#